data_AF-A0A953XXU1-F1
#
_entry.id   AF-A0A953XXU1-F1
#
_cell.length_a   1.000
_cell.length_b   1.000
_cell.length_c   1.000
_cell.angle_alpha   90.00
_cell.angle_beta   90.00
_cell.angle_gamma   90.00
#
_symmetry.space_group_name_H-M   'P 1'
#
loop_
_entity.id
_entity.type
_entity.pdbx_description
1 polymer ?
#
loop_
_entity_poly.entity_id
_entity_poly.type
_entity_poly.pdbx_seq_one_letter_code
_entity_poly.pdbx_strand_id
1 'polypeptide(L)'
;LKEVDGYKAVDKAFGDLPVSSEQILHSDKYIAERDLPDEIGLDLVGIADALPEGWELGEQDTWGEMGTIVEFVDAGLVDKALAASDGWGGDVVLTASKGEAKVSIWVSTWDTAKDAGEFDEAVKLLPDVLLSQKFDERPQQIVIRGEPGLFSKDQLKWLLDATRQNKIVYDPEKR
;
A
#
# COMPACT_ATOMS: atom_id res chain seq x y z
N LEU A 1 17.56 8.36 17.17
CA LEU A 1 18.55 9.37 16.72
C LEU A 1 19.38 9.99 17.85
N LYS A 2 18.79 10.78 18.77
CA LYS A 2 19.56 11.43 19.85
C LYS A 2 20.34 10.44 20.73
N GLU A 3 19.79 9.27 20.96
CA GLU A 3 20.44 8.20 21.73
C GLU A 3 21.59 7.51 20.97
N VAL A 4 21.64 7.65 19.64
CA VAL A 4 22.67 7.02 18.78
C VAL A 4 23.94 7.87 18.70
N ASP A 5 23.84 9.17 18.41
CA ASP A 5 25.00 10.10 18.35
C ASP A 5 24.62 11.55 18.73
N GLY A 6 23.71 11.71 19.70
CA GLY A 6 23.30 13.03 20.17
C GLY A 6 22.66 13.89 19.09
N TYR A 7 22.90 15.21 19.16
CA TYR A 7 22.37 16.15 18.18
C TYR A 7 23.01 16.03 16.80
N LYS A 8 24.19 15.39 16.67
CA LYS A 8 24.82 15.18 15.35
C LYS A 8 23.99 14.27 14.45
N ALA A 9 23.45 13.18 15.01
CA ALA A 9 22.53 12.30 14.28
C ALA A 9 21.22 13.01 13.91
N VAL A 10 20.75 13.93 14.77
CA VAL A 10 19.56 14.75 14.49
C VAL A 10 19.83 15.74 13.36
N ASP A 11 20.93 16.48 13.42
CA ASP A 11 21.33 17.45 12.40
C ASP A 11 21.57 16.76 11.04
N LYS A 12 22.20 15.57 11.05
CA LYS A 12 22.35 14.76 9.83
C LYS A 12 20.99 14.41 9.22
N ALA A 13 20.01 14.05 10.03
CA ALA A 13 18.68 13.70 9.55
C ALA A 13 17.95 14.88 8.89
N PHE A 14 18.17 16.12 9.36
CA PHE A 14 17.64 17.31 8.68
C PHE A 14 18.22 17.53 7.29
N GLY A 15 19.41 17.00 6.99
CA GLY A 15 20.02 17.02 5.66
C GLY A 15 19.68 15.81 4.78
N ASP A 16 19.02 14.80 5.35
CA ASP A 16 18.82 13.49 4.73
C ASP A 16 17.57 12.82 5.33
N LEU A 17 16.41 13.45 5.09
CA LEU A 17 15.16 13.09 5.78
C LEU A 17 14.70 11.65 5.49
N PRO A 18 13.98 11.02 6.43
CA PRO A 18 13.23 9.81 6.13
C PRO A 18 12.31 10.00 4.92
N VAL A 19 12.22 8.98 4.06
CA VAL A 19 11.41 8.97 2.83
C VAL A 19 10.12 8.17 2.98
N SER A 20 9.94 7.45 4.09
CA SER A 20 8.73 6.70 4.41
C SER A 20 8.30 6.92 5.86
N SER A 21 7.02 6.67 6.13
CA SER A 21 6.52 6.66 7.51
C SER A 21 7.10 5.51 8.32
N GLU A 22 7.41 4.39 7.68
CA GLU A 22 8.09 3.24 8.29
C GLU A 22 9.46 3.60 8.86
N GLN A 23 10.27 4.37 8.13
CA GLN A 23 11.55 4.87 8.63
C GLN A 23 11.40 5.79 9.85
N ILE A 24 10.27 6.48 9.99
CA ILE A 24 9.96 7.34 11.13
C ILE A 24 9.49 6.50 12.33
N LEU A 25 8.64 5.49 12.08
CA LEU A 25 8.09 4.59 13.09
C LEU A 25 9.14 3.62 13.63
N HIS A 26 10.03 3.13 12.76
CA HIS A 26 11.07 2.15 13.04
C HIS A 26 12.44 2.76 12.75
N SER A 27 12.99 3.50 13.73
CA SER A 27 14.21 4.29 13.49
C SER A 27 15.43 3.47 13.06
N ASP A 28 15.45 2.16 13.34
CA ASP A 28 16.53 1.28 12.90
C ASP A 28 16.56 1.10 11.36
N LYS A 29 15.38 1.08 10.72
CA LYS A 29 15.20 1.07 9.24
C LYS A 29 15.66 2.37 8.57
N TYR A 30 16.01 3.40 9.35
CA TYR A 30 16.56 4.66 8.87
C TYR A 30 18.07 4.82 9.18
N ILE A 31 18.51 4.32 10.33
CA ILE A 31 19.84 4.61 10.89
C ILE A 31 20.89 3.54 10.56
N ALA A 32 20.51 2.26 10.54
CA ALA A 32 21.45 1.16 10.36
C ALA A 32 21.66 0.87 8.87
N GLU A 33 20.74 0.12 8.27
CA GLU A 33 20.60 -0.07 6.84
C GLU A 33 19.29 0.60 6.43
N ARG A 34 19.37 1.54 5.48
CA ARG A 34 18.20 2.33 5.11
C ARG A 34 17.28 1.48 4.24
N ASP A 35 16.14 1.10 4.79
CA ASP A 35 15.09 0.39 4.07
C ASP A 35 14.33 1.38 3.20
N LEU A 36 14.38 1.20 1.88
CA LEU A 36 13.71 2.08 0.92
C LEU A 36 12.42 1.40 0.45
N PRO A 37 11.29 2.14 0.36
CA PRO A 37 10.07 1.58 -0.20
C PRO A 37 10.28 1.04 -1.62
N ASP A 38 9.63 -0.07 -1.92
CA ASP A 38 9.59 -0.64 -3.27
C ASP A 38 8.98 0.35 -4.26
N GLU A 39 9.55 0.44 -5.46
CA GLU A 39 8.93 1.22 -6.53
C GLU A 39 7.86 0.36 -7.24
N ILE A 40 6.62 0.83 -7.17
CA ILE A 40 5.46 0.17 -7.79
C ILE A 40 4.98 1.01 -8.98
N GLY A 41 5.27 0.56 -10.20
CA GLY A 41 4.82 1.19 -11.44
C GLY A 41 3.53 0.55 -11.96
N LEU A 42 2.48 1.34 -12.14
CA LEU A 42 1.19 0.86 -12.67
C LEU A 42 1.12 1.01 -14.20
N ASP A 43 0.52 0.02 -14.90
CA ASP A 43 0.11 0.19 -16.30
C ASP A 43 -1.21 0.95 -16.35
N LEU A 44 -1.13 2.29 -16.31
CA LEU A 44 -2.32 3.14 -16.28
C LEU A 44 -3.19 3.00 -17.52
N VAL A 45 -2.62 2.64 -18.67
CA VAL A 45 -3.40 2.42 -19.90
C VAL A 45 -4.22 1.15 -19.74
N GLY A 46 -3.59 0.04 -19.34
CA GLY A 46 -4.29 -1.22 -19.09
C GLY A 46 -5.34 -1.11 -17.99
N ILE A 47 -5.06 -0.36 -16.91
CA ILE A 47 -6.02 -0.12 -15.83
C ILE A 47 -7.19 0.75 -16.33
N ALA A 48 -6.93 1.81 -17.09
CA ALA A 48 -7.99 2.65 -17.66
C ALA A 48 -8.91 1.85 -18.59
N ASP A 49 -8.34 0.99 -19.45
CA ASP A 49 -9.09 0.11 -20.35
C ASP A 49 -9.91 -0.95 -19.59
N ALA A 50 -9.50 -1.27 -18.36
CA ALA A 50 -10.19 -2.22 -17.50
C ALA A 50 -11.34 -1.61 -16.70
N LEU A 51 -11.44 -0.29 -16.63
CA LEU A 51 -12.55 0.39 -15.97
C LEU A 51 -13.84 0.32 -16.81
N PRO A 52 -15.01 0.29 -16.17
CA PRO A 52 -16.27 0.36 -16.89
C PRO A 52 -16.46 1.70 -17.62
N GLU A 53 -17.32 1.72 -18.63
CA GLU A 53 -17.57 2.93 -19.43
C GLU A 53 -17.96 4.14 -18.56
N GLY A 54 -17.27 5.27 -18.81
CA GLY A 54 -17.47 6.55 -18.13
C GLY A 54 -16.77 6.67 -16.77
N TRP A 55 -15.94 5.70 -16.39
CA TRP A 55 -15.00 5.86 -15.28
C TRP A 55 -13.69 6.45 -15.77
N GLU A 56 -13.09 7.31 -14.96
CA GLU A 56 -11.85 8.00 -15.27
C GLU A 56 -10.84 7.79 -14.14
N LEU A 57 -9.57 7.60 -14.51
CA LEU A 57 -8.48 7.55 -13.55
C LEU A 57 -8.26 8.92 -12.93
N GLY A 58 -8.00 8.92 -11.62
CA GLY A 58 -7.68 10.08 -10.82
C GLY A 58 -6.22 10.09 -10.39
N GLU A 59 -6.01 10.55 -9.17
CA GLU A 59 -4.69 10.72 -8.58
C GLU A 59 -4.09 9.39 -8.11
N GLN A 60 -2.76 9.36 -8.14
CA GLN A 60 -1.94 8.35 -7.48
C GLN A 60 -1.32 8.97 -6.24
N ASP A 61 -1.38 8.25 -5.13
CA ASP A 61 -0.78 8.62 -3.85
C ASP A 61 -0.21 7.37 -3.16
N THR A 62 0.32 7.55 -1.95
CA THR A 62 0.90 6.51 -1.10
C THR A 62 0.32 6.68 0.30
N TRP A 63 -0.17 5.60 0.91
CA TRP A 63 -0.63 5.65 2.31
C TRP A 63 0.53 5.49 3.28
N GLY A 64 1.50 4.66 2.93
CA GLY A 64 2.58 4.32 3.86
C GLY A 64 2.11 3.43 5.00
N GLU A 65 3.06 2.96 5.80
CA GLU A 65 2.75 2.21 7.02
C GLU A 65 1.82 2.99 7.96
N MET A 66 2.10 4.28 8.19
CA MET A 66 1.25 5.13 9.04
C MET A 66 -0.17 5.26 8.50
N GLY A 67 -0.36 5.48 7.20
CA GLY A 67 -1.70 5.54 6.61
C GLY A 67 -2.43 4.21 6.75
N THR A 68 -1.72 3.09 6.56
CA THR A 68 -2.26 1.73 6.76
C THR A 68 -2.72 1.52 8.21
N ILE A 69 -1.95 1.96 9.20
CA ILE A 69 -2.36 1.93 10.61
C ILE A 69 -3.64 2.72 10.82
N VAL A 70 -3.71 3.95 10.29
CA VAL A 70 -4.87 4.83 10.43
C VAL A 70 -6.12 4.21 9.82
N GLU A 71 -6.03 3.59 8.63
CA GLU A 71 -7.16 2.91 7.99
C GLU A 71 -7.78 1.83 8.87
N PHE A 72 -6.95 1.01 9.53
CA PHE A 72 -7.44 -0.01 10.45
C PHE A 72 -7.99 0.58 11.76
N VAL A 73 -7.36 1.63 12.29
CA VAL A 73 -7.84 2.31 13.50
C VAL A 73 -9.20 2.95 13.25
N ASP A 74 -9.38 3.66 12.13
CA ASP A 74 -10.63 4.34 11.77
C ASP A 74 -11.76 3.34 11.50
N ALA A 75 -11.43 2.14 11.03
CA ALA A 75 -12.37 1.02 10.90
C ALA A 75 -12.69 0.32 12.24
N GLY A 76 -12.12 0.76 13.37
CA GLY A 76 -12.32 0.17 14.69
C GLY A 76 -11.52 -1.11 14.93
N LEU A 77 -10.53 -1.42 14.10
CA LEU A 77 -9.67 -2.60 14.15
C LEU A 77 -8.34 -2.32 14.88
N VAL A 78 -8.40 -1.54 15.96
CA VAL A 78 -7.22 -1.06 16.72
C VAL A 78 -6.29 -2.20 17.14
N ASP A 79 -6.85 -3.32 17.60
CA ASP A 79 -6.09 -4.49 18.04
C ASP A 79 -5.35 -5.21 16.90
N LYS A 80 -5.69 -4.91 15.65
CA LYS A 80 -5.06 -5.47 14.44
C LYS A 80 -4.16 -4.48 13.71
N ALA A 81 -4.33 -3.18 13.94
CA ALA A 81 -3.72 -2.14 13.11
C ALA A 81 -2.20 -2.26 13.00
N LEU A 82 -1.50 -2.52 14.11
CA LEU A 82 -0.04 -2.69 14.09
C LEU A 82 0.38 -3.95 13.33
N ALA A 83 -0.19 -5.12 13.67
CA ALA A 83 0.15 -6.38 13.00
C ALA A 83 -0.21 -6.38 11.51
N ALA A 84 -1.27 -5.67 11.12
CA ALA A 84 -1.69 -5.55 9.73
C ALA A 84 -0.88 -4.54 8.93
N SER A 85 -0.06 -3.70 9.58
CA SER A 85 0.78 -2.70 8.92
C SER A 85 2.28 -3.01 9.03
N ASP A 86 2.66 -3.90 9.95
CA ASP A 86 4.05 -4.30 10.15
C ASP A 86 4.62 -4.94 8.88
N GLY A 87 5.90 -4.67 8.61
CA GLY A 87 6.57 -5.11 7.38
C GLY A 87 6.01 -4.49 6.10
N TRP A 88 5.35 -3.31 6.17
CA TRP A 88 4.94 -2.57 4.97
C TRP A 88 6.16 -2.25 4.10
N GLY A 89 6.09 -2.63 2.83
CA GLY A 89 7.23 -2.54 1.92
C GLY A 89 7.21 -1.40 0.92
N GLY A 90 6.09 -0.68 0.81
CA GLY A 90 5.80 0.22 -0.30
C GLY A 90 4.35 0.09 -0.76
N ASP A 91 3.73 1.20 -1.16
CA ASP A 91 2.41 1.15 -1.77
C ASP A 91 2.12 2.28 -2.77
N VAL A 92 1.14 2.01 -3.62
CA VAL A 92 0.49 2.98 -4.49
C VAL A 92 -1.02 2.82 -4.36
N VAL A 93 -1.71 3.94 -4.21
CA VAL A 93 -3.16 4.05 -4.20
C VAL A 93 -3.58 4.86 -5.41
N LEU A 94 -4.24 4.21 -6.37
CA LEU A 94 -4.78 4.83 -7.56
C LEU A 94 -6.29 4.99 -7.40
N THR A 95 -6.78 6.21 -7.59
CA THR A 95 -8.23 6.48 -7.56
C THR A 95 -8.84 6.42 -8.95
N ALA A 96 -10.12 6.06 -9.03
CA ALA A 96 -10.94 6.22 -10.22
C ALA A 96 -12.35 6.69 -9.83
N SER A 97 -13.01 7.43 -10.71
CA SER A 97 -14.34 7.99 -10.41
C SER A 97 -15.27 8.06 -11.62
N LYS A 98 -16.57 8.11 -11.33
CA LYS A 98 -17.65 8.41 -12.27
C LYS A 98 -18.71 9.24 -11.55
N GLY A 99 -18.71 10.55 -11.79
CA GLY A 99 -19.56 11.47 -11.02
C GLY A 99 -19.17 11.45 -9.54
N GLU A 100 -20.12 11.14 -8.65
CA GLU A 100 -19.85 11.03 -7.21
C GLU A 100 -19.32 9.64 -6.79
N ALA A 101 -19.44 8.63 -7.65
CA ALA A 101 -18.94 7.29 -7.35
C ALA A 101 -17.41 7.24 -7.45
N LYS A 102 -16.78 6.60 -6.46
CA LYS A 102 -15.32 6.47 -6.36
C LYS A 102 -14.92 5.03 -6.05
N VAL A 103 -13.81 4.61 -6.63
CA VAL A 103 -13.07 3.40 -6.24
C VAL A 103 -11.60 3.75 -6.04
N SER A 104 -10.92 2.99 -5.20
CA SER A 104 -9.46 3.01 -5.12
C SER A 104 -8.90 1.62 -5.37
N ILE A 105 -7.73 1.61 -6.01
CA ILE A 105 -6.93 0.43 -6.30
C ILE A 105 -5.66 0.60 -5.51
N TRP A 106 -5.52 -0.15 -4.43
CA TRP A 106 -4.37 -0.13 -3.55
C TRP A 106 -3.48 -1.33 -3.82
N VAL A 107 -2.24 -1.05 -4.22
CA VAL A 107 -1.22 -2.06 -4.46
C VAL A 107 -0.12 -1.88 -3.44
N SER A 108 0.15 -2.89 -2.63
CA SER A 108 1.18 -2.86 -1.58
C SER A 108 2.12 -4.05 -1.66
N THR A 109 3.35 -3.86 -1.17
CA THR A 109 4.33 -4.93 -0.94
C THR A 109 4.60 -5.08 0.56
N TRP A 110 5.15 -6.23 0.94
CA TRP A 110 5.40 -6.59 2.34
C TRP A 110 6.76 -7.27 2.49
N ASP A 111 7.37 -7.20 3.68
CA ASP A 111 8.67 -7.78 3.99
C ASP A 111 8.66 -9.30 3.87
N THR A 112 7.61 -9.93 4.39
CA THR A 112 7.45 -11.38 4.32
C THR A 112 6.05 -11.80 3.89
N ALA A 113 5.93 -13.07 3.48
CA ALA A 113 4.63 -13.68 3.19
C ALA A 113 3.72 -13.77 4.44
N LYS A 114 4.30 -13.71 5.65
CA LYS A 114 3.56 -13.67 6.91
C LYS A 114 2.90 -12.30 7.06
N ASP A 115 3.64 -11.23 6.88
CA ASP A 115 3.16 -9.84 7.03
C ASP A 115 2.05 -9.56 6.01
N ALA A 116 2.26 -9.97 4.75
CA ALA A 116 1.20 -9.94 3.73
C ALA A 116 -0.05 -10.74 4.13
N GLY A 117 0.11 -11.84 4.88
CA GLY A 117 -1.00 -12.63 5.40
C GLY A 117 -1.76 -11.92 6.52
N GLU A 118 -1.05 -11.27 7.45
CA GLU A 118 -1.65 -10.51 8.55
C GLU A 118 -2.44 -9.31 8.01
N PHE A 119 -1.91 -8.63 7.00
CA PHE A 119 -2.65 -7.60 6.27
C PHE A 119 -3.87 -8.17 5.51
N ASP A 120 -3.72 -9.28 4.78
CA ASP A 120 -4.82 -9.88 4.01
C ASP A 120 -6.01 -10.29 4.90
N GLU A 121 -5.74 -10.83 6.09
CA GLU A 121 -6.76 -11.16 7.07
C GLU A 121 -7.49 -9.91 7.59
N ALA A 122 -6.75 -8.83 7.85
CA ALA A 122 -7.31 -7.60 8.39
C ALA A 122 -8.08 -6.79 7.34
N VAL A 123 -7.54 -6.66 6.12
CA VAL A 123 -8.13 -5.80 5.07
C VAL A 123 -9.50 -6.32 4.64
N LYS A 124 -9.73 -7.64 4.67
CA LYS A 124 -11.05 -8.24 4.37
C LYS A 124 -12.14 -7.89 5.38
N LEU A 125 -11.78 -7.33 6.54
CA LEU A 125 -12.72 -6.85 7.54
C LEU A 125 -13.18 -5.41 7.28
N LEU A 126 -12.51 -4.67 6.38
CA LEU A 126 -12.90 -3.32 6.00
C LEU A 126 -14.21 -3.36 5.18
N PRO A 127 -15.20 -2.52 5.50
CA PRO A 127 -16.54 -2.61 4.92
C PRO A 127 -16.62 -2.18 3.45
N ASP A 128 -15.63 -1.44 2.96
CA ASP A 128 -15.55 -0.88 1.61
C ASP A 128 -14.61 -1.68 0.70
N VAL A 129 -14.08 -2.83 1.15
CA VAL A 129 -13.28 -3.72 0.28
C VAL A 129 -14.21 -4.51 -0.64
N LEU A 130 -14.09 -4.26 -1.94
CA LEU A 130 -14.84 -4.95 -2.98
C LEU A 130 -14.16 -6.26 -3.39
N LEU A 131 -12.83 -6.24 -3.42
CA LEU A 131 -12.00 -7.40 -3.75
C LEU A 131 -10.59 -7.20 -3.17
N SER A 132 -10.03 -8.24 -2.55
CA SER A 132 -8.61 -8.29 -2.19
C SER A 132 -7.98 -9.58 -2.72
N GLN A 133 -6.75 -9.49 -3.20
CA GLN A 133 -5.96 -10.64 -3.64
C GLN A 133 -4.51 -10.47 -3.19
N LYS A 134 -4.04 -11.43 -2.39
CA LYS A 134 -2.63 -11.63 -2.08
C LYS A 134 -1.97 -12.47 -3.17
N PHE A 135 -0.72 -12.14 -3.50
CA PHE A 135 0.14 -12.91 -4.39
C PHE A 135 1.32 -13.42 -3.55
N ASP A 136 1.62 -14.72 -3.62
CA ASP A 136 2.65 -15.32 -2.76
C ASP A 136 4.01 -15.42 -3.48
N GLU A 137 4.04 -15.28 -4.81
CA GLU A 137 5.31 -15.31 -5.57
C GLU A 137 6.20 -14.10 -5.27
N ARG A 138 5.58 -13.00 -4.85
CA ARG A 138 6.18 -11.82 -4.22
C ARG A 138 5.17 -11.37 -3.18
N PRO A 139 5.56 -11.08 -1.93
CA PRO A 139 4.63 -10.66 -0.87
C PRO A 139 3.95 -9.32 -1.25
N GLN A 140 2.93 -9.40 -2.10
CA GLN A 140 2.24 -8.29 -2.74
C GLN A 140 0.74 -8.48 -2.53
N GLN A 141 0.03 -7.37 -2.37
CA GLN A 141 -1.41 -7.35 -2.32
C GLN A 141 -2.00 -6.33 -3.30
N ILE A 142 -3.14 -6.68 -3.89
CA ILE A 142 -4.00 -5.73 -4.59
C ILE A 142 -5.35 -5.71 -3.88
N VAL A 143 -5.82 -4.52 -3.52
CA VAL A 143 -7.12 -4.27 -2.86
C VAL A 143 -7.89 -3.25 -3.68
N ILE A 144 -9.10 -3.61 -4.09
CA ILE A 144 -10.04 -2.71 -4.75
C ILE A 144 -11.09 -2.32 -3.72
N ARG A 145 -11.19 -1.02 -3.43
CA ARG A 145 -12.14 -0.45 -2.45
C ARG A 145 -13.14 0.47 -3.12
N GLY A 146 -14.33 0.58 -2.55
CA GLY A 146 -15.42 1.42 -3.04
C GLY A 146 -16.77 1.04 -2.44
N GLU A 147 -17.82 1.70 -2.88
CA GLU A 147 -19.19 1.35 -2.46
C GLU A 147 -19.59 -0.05 -2.97
N PRO A 148 -20.17 -0.92 -2.11
CA PRO A 148 -20.62 -2.24 -2.51
C PRO A 148 -21.60 -2.20 -3.69
N GLY A 149 -21.34 -3.03 -4.70
CA GLY A 149 -22.19 -3.15 -5.89
C GLY A 149 -21.87 -2.19 -7.03
N LEU A 150 -20.86 -1.31 -6.89
CA LEU A 150 -20.39 -0.45 -7.98
C LEU A 150 -19.93 -1.25 -9.20
N PHE A 151 -19.16 -2.32 -8.97
CA PHE A 151 -18.63 -3.22 -10.00
C PHE A 151 -19.18 -4.64 -9.83
N SER A 152 -19.44 -5.29 -10.97
CA SER A 152 -19.71 -6.73 -11.01
C SER A 152 -18.46 -7.53 -10.64
N LYS A 153 -18.64 -8.81 -10.31
CA LYS A 153 -17.51 -9.71 -10.02
C LYS A 153 -16.54 -9.83 -11.20
N ASP A 154 -17.06 -9.84 -12.43
CA ASP A 154 -16.24 -9.93 -13.63
C ASP A 154 -15.46 -8.62 -13.87
N GLN A 155 -16.07 -7.47 -13.60
CA GLN A 155 -15.39 -6.16 -13.66
C GLN A 155 -14.27 -6.07 -12.62
N LEU A 156 -14.51 -6.50 -11.38
CA LEU A 156 -13.49 -6.52 -10.33
C LEU A 156 -12.32 -7.44 -10.70
N LYS A 157 -12.61 -8.62 -11.26
CA LYS A 157 -11.58 -9.55 -11.71
C LYS A 157 -10.76 -8.99 -12.88
N TRP A 158 -11.42 -8.38 -13.85
CA TRP A 158 -10.74 -7.76 -14.99
C TRP A 158 -9.83 -6.61 -14.55
N LEU A 159 -10.31 -5.78 -13.61
CA LEU A 159 -9.52 -4.70 -13.03
C LEU A 159 -8.33 -5.23 -12.21
N LEU A 160 -8.51 -6.31 -11.46
CA LEU A 160 -7.42 -6.99 -10.77
C LEU A 160 -6.36 -7.49 -11.75
N ASP A 161 -6.78 -8.18 -12.81
CA ASP A 161 -5.88 -8.77 -13.81
C ASP A 161 -5.11 -7.68 -14.60
N ALA A 162 -5.74 -6.54 -14.86
CA ALA A 162 -5.07 -5.36 -15.44
C ALA A 162 -4.08 -4.73 -14.45
N THR A 163 -4.48 -4.57 -13.18
CA THR A 163 -3.61 -4.02 -12.13
C THR A 163 -2.39 -4.90 -11.88
N ARG A 164 -2.55 -6.23 -11.92
CA ARG A 164 -1.47 -7.20 -11.74
C ARG A 164 -0.35 -7.09 -12.78
N GLN A 165 -0.61 -6.45 -13.91
CA GLN A 165 0.42 -6.18 -14.93
C GLN A 165 1.38 -5.05 -14.51
N ASN A 166 1.23 -4.53 -13.28
CA ASN A 166 2.13 -3.56 -12.69
C ASN A 166 3.58 -4.08 -12.60
N LYS A 167 4.52 -3.16 -12.75
CA LYS A 167 5.94 -3.39 -12.61
C LYS A 167 6.36 -3.02 -11.19
N ILE A 168 6.66 -4.02 -10.38
CA ILE A 168 7.34 -3.79 -9.09
C ILE A 168 8.83 -3.95 -9.31
N VAL A 169 9.58 -2.88 -9.04
CA VAL A 169 11.03 -2.94 -8.87
C VAL A 169 11.28 -3.31 -7.41
N TYR A 170 11.24 -4.61 -7.16
CA TYR A 170 11.60 -5.20 -5.88
C TYR A 170 13.11 -5.39 -5.86
N ASP A 171 13.77 -4.81 -4.86
CA ASP A 171 15.20 -5.01 -4.64
C ASP A 171 15.42 -5.96 -3.44
N PRO A 172 15.58 -7.27 -3.68
CA PRO A 172 15.75 -8.25 -2.60
C PRO A 172 16.99 -8.02 -1.75
N GLU A 173 17.94 -7.20 -2.21
CA GLU A 173 19.17 -6.89 -1.47
C GLU A 173 19.04 -5.62 -0.61
N LYS A 174 17.87 -4.95 -0.60
CA LYS A 174 17.61 -3.74 0.20
C LYS A 174 16.87 -3.98 1.52
N ARG A 175 16.54 -5.23 1.85
CA ARG A 175 15.83 -5.62 3.08
C ARG A 175 16.60 -6.66 3.90
#